data_AF-A0AAP3DMS5-F1
#
_entry.id   AF-A0AAP3DMS5-F1
#
_cell.length_a   1.000
_cell.length_b   1.000
_cell.length_c   1.000
_cell.angle_alpha   90.00
_cell.angle_beta   90.00
_cell.angle_gamma   90.00
#
_symmetry.space_group_name_H-M   'P 1'
#
loop_
_entity.id
_entity.type
_entity.pdbx_description
1 polymer ?
#
loop_
_entity_poly.entity_id
_entity_poly.type
_entity_poly.pdbx_seq_one_letter_code
_entity_poly.pdbx_strand_id
1 'polypeptide(L)' 'MSMIQVQDLTFSYPGSFDNIFEGVNFHIDTDWKLGFIGRNGRGKTTFFNLLVGNYEYSGKIISSVEFNY' A
#
# COMPACT_ATOMS: atom_id res chain seq x y z
N MET A 1 -3.75 -1.38 -19.64
CA MET A 1 -4.88 -1.07 -18.74
C MET A 1 -4.96 -2.07 -17.62
N SER A 2 -3.95 -2.08 -16.78
CA SER A 2 -4.05 -2.66 -15.44
C SER A 2 -3.96 -1.53 -14.44
N MET A 3 -4.74 -1.67 -13.36
CA MET A 3 -4.86 -0.65 -12.32
C MET A 3 -4.73 -1.34 -10.98
N ILE A 4 -3.98 -0.74 -10.08
CA ILE A 4 -3.97 -1.11 -8.67
C ILE A 4 -4.86 -0.12 -7.95
N GLN A 5 -5.88 -0.63 -7.27
CA GLN A 5 -6.84 0.17 -6.54
C GLN A 5 -6.70 -0.10 -5.04
N VAL A 6 -6.52 0.96 -4.28
CA VAL A 6 -6.45 0.94 -2.82
C VAL A 6 -7.68 1.63 -2.27
N GLN A 7 -8.44 0.93 -1.43
CA GLN A 7 -9.68 1.40 -0.81
C GLN A 7 -9.59 1.29 0.71
N ASP A 8 -9.82 2.41 1.40
CA ASP A 8 -9.89 2.53 2.86
C ASP A 8 -8.73 1.83 3.60
N LEU A 9 -7.53 1.88 3.02
CA LEU A 9 -6.37 1.16 3.56
C LEU A 9 -5.97 1.76 4.90
N THR A 10 -6.04 0.92 5.93
CA THR A 10 -5.62 1.25 7.29
C THR A 10 -4.68 0.17 7.81
N PHE A 11 -3.54 0.58 8.34
CA PHE A 11 -2.52 -0.33 8.83
C PHE A 11 -1.67 0.30 9.95
N SER A 12 -1.42 -0.49 10.99
CA SER A 12 -0.42 -0.28 12.02
C SER A 12 0.33 -1.58 12.30
N TYR A 13 1.57 -1.48 12.76
CA TYR A 13 2.29 -2.66 13.25
C TYR A 13 1.68 -3.15 14.57
N PRO A 14 1.70 -4.46 14.86
CA PRO A 14 1.26 -4.99 16.14
C PRO A 14 1.94 -4.28 17.31
N GLY A 15 1.16 -3.75 18.25
CA GLY A 15 1.66 -3.00 19.41
C GLY A 15 2.02 -1.54 19.14
N SER A 16 1.89 -1.04 17.90
CA SER A 16 1.98 0.39 17.59
C SER A 16 0.64 1.07 17.89
N PHE A 17 0.69 2.23 18.55
CA PHE A 17 -0.48 3.10 18.73
C PHE A 17 -0.77 3.94 17.49
N ASP A 18 0.27 4.25 16.71
CA ASP A 18 0.15 5.09 15.53
C ASP A 18 -0.08 4.25 14.28
N ASN A 19 -1.07 4.67 13.50
CA ASN A 19 -1.31 4.15 12.15
C ASN A 19 -0.24 4.67 11.19
N ILE A 20 0.27 3.78 10.34
CA ILE A 20 1.11 4.15 9.20
C ILE A 20 0.24 4.62 8.04
N PHE A 21 -0.89 3.94 7.83
CA PHE A 21 -1.94 4.32 6.87
C PHE A 21 -3.26 4.40 7.60
N GLU A 22 -4.05 5.42 7.28
CA GLU A 22 -5.36 5.66 7.89
C GLU A 22 -6.35 6.09 6.79
N GLY A 23 -7.30 5.20 6.45
CA GLY A 23 -8.34 5.47 5.46
C GLY A 23 -7.82 5.88 4.08
N VAL A 24 -6.67 5.33 3.65
CA VAL A 24 -6.01 5.78 2.42
C VAL A 24 -6.71 5.20 1.19
N ASN A 25 -7.00 6.09 0.23
CA ASN A 25 -7.72 5.78 -1.00
C ASN A 25 -6.96 6.34 -2.20
N PHE A 26 -6.56 5.50 -3.16
CA PHE A 26 -5.97 5.94 -4.42
C PHE A 26 -5.96 4.84 -5.49
N HIS A 27 -5.66 5.25 -6.72
CA HIS A 27 -5.49 4.38 -7.87
C HIS A 27 -4.13 4.60 -8.51
N ILE A 28 -3.47 3.52 -8.91
CA ILE A 28 -2.19 3.52 -9.61
C ILE A 28 -2.42 2.89 -10.98
N ASP A 29 -2.10 3.62 -12.03
CA ASP A 29 -2.04 3.06 -13.38
C ASP A 29 -0.70 2.32 -13.56
N THR A 30 -0.77 1.04 -13.92
CA THR A 30 0.44 0.22 -14.11
C THR A 30 1.07 0.39 -15.48
N ASP A 31 0.40 1.07 -16.42
CA ASP A 31 0.95 1.34 -17.76
C ASP A 31 2.09 2.38 -17.67
N TRP A 32 2.21 3.11 -16.55
CA TRP A 32 3.21 4.16 -16.32
C TRP A 32 4.25 3.75 -15.27
N LYS A 33 5.46 4.30 -15.39
CA LYS A 33 6.47 4.20 -14.33
C LYS A 33 6.16 5.23 -13.25
N LEU A 34 5.70 4.76 -12.10
CA LEU A 34 5.39 5.59 -10.94
C LEU A 34 6.46 5.46 -9.85
N GLY A 35 6.82 6.59 -9.25
CA GLY A 35 7.76 6.65 -8.13
C GLY A 35 7.04 6.92 -6.82
N PHE A 36 7.23 6.06 -5.82
CA PHE A 36 6.69 6.27 -4.47
C PHE A 36 7.71 7.03 -3.60
N ILE A 37 7.48 8.32 -3.41
CA ILE A 37 8.40 9.22 -2.70
C ILE A 37 7.87 9.62 -1.32
N GLY A 38 8.78 9.91 -0.39
CA GLY A 38 8.46 10.34 0.97
C GLY A 38 9.67 10.28 1.88
N ARG A 39 9.61 10.96 3.03
CA ARG A 39 10.70 10.92 4.03
C ARG A 39 10.89 9.50 4.60
N ASN A 40 12.05 9.23 5.19
CA ASN A 40 12.29 7.96 5.90
C ASN A 40 11.30 7.80 7.06
N GLY A 41 10.84 6.57 7.29
CA GLY A 41 9.85 6.27 8.34
C GLY A 41 8.40 6.64 8.01
N ARG A 42 8.04 6.88 6.74
CA ARG A 42 6.68 7.25 6.31
C ARG A 42 5.91 6.13 5.60
N GLY A 43 6.24 4.87 5.88
CA GLY A 43 5.46 3.74 5.39
C GLY A 43 5.77 3.24 3.97
N LYS A 44 6.80 3.74 3.27
CA LYS A 44 7.13 3.28 1.90
C LYS A 44 7.38 1.77 1.79
N THR A 45 8.36 1.27 2.54
CA THR A 45 8.64 -0.17 2.61
C THR A 45 7.46 -0.94 3.20
N THR A 46 6.71 -0.34 4.12
CA THR A 46 5.47 -0.93 4.65
C THR A 46 4.45 -1.14 3.54
N PHE A 47 4.19 -0.14 2.70
CA PHE A 47 3.25 -0.24 1.60
C PHE A 47 3.62 -1.36 0.62
N PHE A 48 4.90 -1.45 0.23
CA PHE A 48 5.34 -2.53 -0.64
C PHE A 48 5.15 -3.92 -0.03
N ASN A 49 5.38 -4.06 1.28
CA ASN A 49 5.08 -5.32 1.98
C ASN A 49 3.57 -5.63 2.01
N LEU A 50 2.70 -4.62 2.10
CA LEU A 50 1.25 -4.80 2.03
C LEU A 50 0.81 -5.25 0.63
N LEU A 51 1.41 -4.70 -0.43
CA LEU A 51 1.15 -5.11 -1.81
C LEU A 51 1.51 -6.58 -2.05
N VAL A 52 2.64 -7.04 -1.50
CA VAL A 52 3.10 -8.44 -1.63
C VAL A 52 2.36 -9.40 -0.67
N GLY A 53 1.54 -8.86 0.25
CA GLY A 53 0.74 -9.66 1.18
C GLY A 53 1.48 -10.15 2.43
N ASN A 54 2.59 -9.51 2.81
CA ASN A 54 3.39 -9.88 3.97
C ASN A 54 2.74 -9.51 5.33
N TYR A 55 1.73 -8.64 5.33
CA TYR A 55 1.02 -8.22 6.53
C TYR A 55 -0.48 -8.16 6.29
N GLU A 56 -1.26 -8.41 7.35
CA GLU A 56 -2.69 -8.16 7.37
C GLU A 56 -2.97 -6.66 7.52
N TYR A 57 -4.07 -6.20 6.91
CA TYR A 57 -4.51 -4.82 6.92
C TYR A 57 -6.03 -4.73 6.83
N SER A 58 -6.59 -3.56 7.13
CA SER A 58 -7.99 -3.24 6.88
C SER A 58 -8.14 -2.48 5.56
N GLY A 59 -9.30 -2.66 4.90
CA GLY A 59 -9.57 -2.11 3.57
C GLY A 59 -9.33 -3.15 2.47
N LYS A 60 -9.07 -2.68 1.25
CA LYS A 60 -8.84 -3.55 0.08
C LYS A 60 -7.74 -3.01 -0.80
N ILE A 61 -6.86 -3.91 -1.23
CA ILE A 61 -5.93 -3.69 -2.34
C ILE A 61 -6.36 -4.64 -3.46
N ILE A 62 -6.79 -4.08 -4.57
CA ILE A 62 -7.29 -4.80 -5.74
C ILE A 62 -6.31 -4.58 -6.88
N SER A 63 -5.79 -5.67 -7.44
CA SER A 63 -4.80 -5.63 -8.52
C SER A 63 -4.98 -6.83 -9.43
N SER A 64 -4.78 -6.63 -10.73
CA SER A 64 -4.66 -7.71 -11.73
C SER A 64 -3.21 -8.04 -12.07
N VAL A 65 -2.25 -7.39 -11.42
CA VAL A 65 -0.80 -7.61 -11.62
C VAL A 65 -0.17 -8.22 -10.38
N GLU A 66 0.84 -9.06 -10.61
CA GLU A 66 1.67 -9.63 -9.55
C GLU A 66 2.67 -8.59 -9.02
N PHE A 67 2.93 -8.64 -7.72
CA PHE A 67 3.89 -7.76 -7.06
C PHE A 67 5.16 -8.53 -6.70
N ASN A 68 6.31 -7.94 -6.99
CA ASN A 68 7.62 -8.42 -6.56
C ASN A 68 8.35 -7.25 -5.87
N TYR A 69 8.82 -7.45 -4.64
CA TYR A 69 9.57 -6.47 -3.85
C TYR A 69 10.84 -7.08 -3.26
#